data_AF-A0A963HXC5-F1
#
_entry.id   AF-A0A963HXC5-F1
#
_cell.length_a   1.000
_cell.length_b   1.000
_cell.length_c   1.000
_cell.angle_alpha   90.00
_cell.angle_beta   90.00
_cell.angle_gamma   90.00
#
_symmetry.space_group_name_H-M   'P 1'
#
loop_
_entity.id
_entity.type
_entity.pdbx_description
1 polymer ?
#
loop_
_entity_poly.entity_id
_entity_poly.type
_entity_poly.pdbx_seq_one_letter_code
_entity_poly.pdbx_strand_id
1 'polypeptide(L)'
;MSTRLEVRFGGHSIEGIKPVNQDAFAAHLPDGSERDLKGAAAVMCDGVSSAADSEIASQYTVSSGMAMFSMSPIMICSARGSAG
;
A
#
# COMPACT_ATOMS: atom_id res chain seq x y z
N MET A 1 21.88 18.99 -13.23
CA MET A 1 21.27 18.98 -11.89
C MET A 1 20.20 17.91 -11.87
N SER A 2 20.34 16.87 -11.06
CA SER A 2 19.28 15.88 -10.88
C SER A 2 18.28 16.43 -9.88
N THR A 3 17.05 16.67 -10.32
CA THR A 3 15.94 17.08 -9.44
C THR A 3 15.48 15.85 -8.66
N ARG A 4 15.79 15.82 -7.35
CA ARG A 4 15.37 14.73 -6.45
C ARG A 4 13.84 14.66 -6.40
N LEU A 5 13.26 13.47 -6.65
CA LEU A 5 11.81 13.28 -6.68
C LEU A 5 11.20 13.41 -5.28
N GLU A 6 10.66 14.57 -4.89
CA GLU A 6 9.95 14.74 -3.62
C GLU A 6 8.50 14.28 -3.69
N VAL A 7 8.15 13.31 -2.84
CA VAL A 7 6.78 12.81 -2.70
C VAL A 7 6.35 12.97 -1.26
N ARG A 8 5.16 13.56 -1.06
CA ARG A 8 4.48 13.65 0.23
C ARG A 8 3.26 12.77 0.17
N PHE A 9 3.09 11.91 1.17
CA PHE A 9 1.91 11.05 1.28
C PHE A 9 1.10 11.48 2.50
N GLY A 10 -0.21 11.38 2.37
CA GLY A 10 -1.16 11.44 3.47
C GLY A 10 -2.20 10.34 3.25
N GLY A 11 -2.67 9.74 4.33
CA GLY A 11 -3.69 8.71 4.28
C GLY A 11 -4.51 8.75 5.55
N HIS A 12 -5.82 8.65 5.39
CA HIS A 12 -6.76 8.55 6.49
C HIS A 12 -7.73 7.43 6.14
N SER A 13 -7.83 6.43 7.02
CA SER A 13 -8.73 5.31 6.85
C SER A 13 -9.60 5.21 8.09
N ILE A 14 -10.90 5.02 7.88
CA ILE A 14 -11.93 5.00 8.91
C ILE A 14 -12.82 3.78 8.70
N GLU A 15 -13.27 3.17 9.80
CA GLU A 15 -14.16 1.99 9.78
C GLU A 15 -15.54 2.25 9.17
N GLY A 16 -15.95 3.51 9.07
CA GLY A 16 -17.23 3.91 8.49
C GLY A 16 -18.41 3.29 9.24
N ILE A 17 -19.18 2.41 8.57
CA ILE A 17 -20.36 1.72 9.11
C ILE A 17 -19.96 0.37 9.78
N LYS A 18 -18.70 -0.05 9.65
CA LYS A 18 -18.22 -1.35 10.17
C LYS A 18 -17.77 -1.26 11.63
N PRO A 19 -17.84 -2.37 12.36
CA PRO A 19 -17.27 -2.46 13.71
C PRO A 19 -15.74 -2.53 13.73
N VAL A 20 -15.09 -2.81 12.60
CA VAL A 20 -13.63 -2.88 12.45
C VAL A 20 -13.23 -2.30 11.10
N ASN A 21 -12.19 -1.47 11.09
CA ASN A 21 -11.58 -0.99 9.86
C ASN A 21 -10.80 -2.12 9.19
N GLN A 22 -11.23 -2.54 8.00
CA GLN A 22 -10.62 -3.64 7.25
C GLN A 22 -9.69 -3.13 6.15
N ASP A 23 -9.55 -1.81 6.01
CA ASP A 23 -8.66 -1.20 5.03
C ASP A 23 -7.23 -1.17 5.54
N ALA A 24 -6.28 -1.33 4.63
CA ALA A 24 -4.87 -1.14 4.94
C ALA A 24 -4.20 -0.33 3.83
N PHE A 25 -3.33 0.58 4.21
CA PHE A 25 -2.51 1.33 3.26
C PHE A 25 -1.09 1.49 3.79
N ALA A 26 -0.12 1.51 2.88
CA ALA A 26 1.24 1.90 3.18
C ALA A 26 1.84 2.68 2.02
N ALA A 27 2.67 3.65 2.34
CA ALA A 27 3.46 4.39 1.38
C ALA A 27 4.92 4.34 1.80
N HIS A 28 5.80 4.18 0.83
CA HIS A 28 7.24 4.16 1.04
C HIS A 28 7.93 5.01 0.00
N LEU A 29 8.71 5.96 0.48
CA LEU A 29 9.68 6.70 -0.31
C LEU A 29 11.06 6.22 0.14
N PRO A 30 11.77 5.43 -0.68
CA PRO A 30 13.14 5.05 -0.38
C PRO A 30 14.07 6.27 -0.41
N ASP A 31 15.27 6.13 0.14
CA ASP A 31 16.27 7.19 0.20
C ASP A 31 17.40 6.99 -0.81
N GLY A 32 18.19 8.06 -1.05
CA GLY A 32 19.38 8.00 -1.89
C GLY A 32 19.11 7.58 -3.34
N SER A 33 20.01 6.75 -3.89
CA SER A 33 19.95 6.30 -5.28
C SER A 33 18.75 5.42 -5.60
N GLU A 34 18.21 4.73 -4.60
CA GLU A 34 17.04 3.87 -4.78
C GLU A 34 15.78 4.70 -5.09
N ARG A 35 15.68 5.91 -4.54
CA ARG A 35 14.65 6.90 -4.89
C ARG A 35 14.76 7.43 -6.30
N ASP A 36 15.98 7.69 -6.74
CA ASP A 36 16.24 8.23 -8.07
C ASP A 36 16.02 7.17 -9.17
N LEU A 37 16.20 5.89 -8.83
CA LEU A 37 16.04 4.76 -9.75
C LEU A 37 14.64 4.10 -9.71
N LYS A 38 14.07 3.91 -8.52
CA LYS A 38 12.77 3.22 -8.34
C LYS A 38 11.60 4.18 -8.14
N GLY A 39 11.84 5.42 -7.73
CA GLY A 39 10.80 6.38 -7.42
C GLY A 39 10.15 6.11 -6.05
N ALA A 40 8.82 6.10 -6.01
CA ALA A 40 8.07 5.96 -4.77
C ALA A 40 6.92 4.96 -4.92
N ALA A 41 6.57 4.26 -3.83
CA ALA A 41 5.52 3.25 -3.83
C ALA A 41 4.41 3.58 -2.84
N ALA A 42 3.18 3.25 -3.24
CA ALA A 42 2.01 3.25 -2.37
C ALA A 42 1.18 2.01 -2.67
N VAL A 43 0.79 1.31 -1.62
CA VAL A 43 -0.09 0.14 -1.67
C VAL A 43 -1.33 0.47 -0.85
N MET A 44 -2.50 0.28 -1.44
CA MET A 44 -3.78 0.45 -0.79
C MET A 44 -4.60 -0.81 -1.03
N CYS A 45 -5.14 -1.36 0.05
CA CYS A 45 -6.01 -2.51 0.05
C CYS A 45 -7.33 -2.12 0.71
N ASP A 46 -8.40 -2.21 -0.07
CA ASP A 46 -9.78 -1.97 0.35
C ASP A 46 -10.33 -3.26 0.97
N GLY A 47 -10.64 -3.20 2.27
CA GLY A 47 -11.04 -4.36 3.04
C GLY A 47 -12.40 -4.89 2.61
N VAL A 48 -12.48 -6.17 2.26
CA VAL A 48 -13.78 -6.78 1.93
C VAL A 48 -14.58 -7.08 3.20
N SER A 49 -15.66 -6.33 3.36
CA SER A 49 -16.76 -6.46 4.32
C SER A 49 -17.23 -7.87 4.69
N SER A 50 -17.03 -8.84 3.81
CA SER A 50 -17.73 -10.13 3.79
C SER A 50 -16.90 -11.29 4.36
N ALA A 51 -15.61 -11.09 4.65
CA ALA A 51 -14.75 -12.13 5.20
C ALA A 51 -14.37 -11.80 6.65
N ALA A 52 -14.39 -12.81 7.53
CA ALA A 52 -14.01 -12.66 8.94
C ALA A 52 -12.53 -12.24 9.11
N ASP A 53 -11.67 -12.63 8.15
CA ASP A 53 -10.23 -12.37 8.16
C ASP A 53 -9.79 -11.29 7.14
N SER A 54 -10.71 -10.45 6.66
CA SER A 54 -10.36 -9.44 5.65
C SER A 54 -9.39 -8.38 6.15
N GLU A 55 -9.35 -8.10 7.45
CA GLU A 55 -8.32 -7.24 8.06
C GLU A 55 -6.92 -7.84 7.89
N ILE A 56 -6.75 -9.12 8.21
CA ILE A 56 -5.47 -9.85 8.10
C ILE A 56 -5.06 -9.94 6.63
N ALA A 57 -6.00 -10.20 5.72
CA ALA A 57 -5.75 -10.23 4.29
C ALA A 57 -5.25 -8.87 3.78
N SER A 58 -5.92 -7.77 4.16
CA SER A 58 -5.50 -6.41 3.78
C SER A 58 -4.11 -6.07 4.30
N GLN A 59 -3.80 -6.39 5.57
CA GLN A 59 -2.47 -6.17 6.15
C GLN A 59 -1.40 -7.00 5.43
N TYR A 60 -1.70 -8.25 5.08
CA TYR A 60 -0.76 -9.13 4.37
C TYR A 60 -0.50 -8.63 2.94
N THR A 61 -1.53 -8.20 2.23
CA THR A 61 -1.41 -7.65 0.88
C THR A 61 -0.58 -6.37 0.85
N VAL A 62 -0.76 -5.48 1.84
CA VAL A 62 0.07 -4.28 1.96
C VAL A 62 1.53 -4.64 2.29
N SER A 63 1.74 -5.52 3.26
CA SER A 63 3.09 -5.93 3.68
C SER A 63 3.86 -6.64 2.56
N SER A 64 3.20 -7.57 1.86
CA SER A 64 3.80 -8.28 0.72
C SER A 64 4.05 -7.36 -0.48
N GLY A 65 3.14 -6.42 -0.76
CA GLY A 65 3.34 -5.41 -1.80
C GLY A 65 4.56 -4.51 -1.53
N MET A 66 4.75 -4.09 -0.28
CA MET A 66 5.96 -3.33 0.11
C MET A 66 7.25 -4.16 -0.02
N ALA A 67 7.22 -5.43 0.42
CA ALA A 67 8.37 -6.32 0.27
C ALA A 67 8.76 -6.52 -1.21
N MET A 68 7.75 -6.63 -2.08
CA MET A 68 7.96 -6.79 -3.52
C MET A 68 8.50 -5.52 -4.19
N PHE A 69 8.13 -4.32 -3.70
CA PHE A 69 8.75 -3.05 -4.13
C PHE A 69 10.24 -2.96 -3.74
N SER A 70 10.61 -3.45 -2.56
CA SER A 70 12.03 -3.51 -2.17
C SER A 70 12.84 -4.39 -3.14
N MET A 71 12.23 -5.45 -3.66
CA MET A 71 12.86 -6.35 -4.63
C MET A 71 12.90 -5.76 -6.06
N SER A 72 11.87 -5.02 -6.48
CA SER A 72 11.69 -4.58 -7.87
C SER A 72 11.12 -3.15 -8.00
N PRO A 73 11.56 -2.33 -8.98
CA PRO A 73 11.18 -0.91 -9.09
C PRO A 73 9.72 -0.59 -9.42
N ILE A 74 8.90 -1.56 -9.83
CA ILE A 74 7.59 -1.29 -10.45
C ILE A 74 6.46 -1.92 -9.63
N MET A 75 5.71 -1.11 -8.89
CA MET A 75 4.42 -1.53 -8.33
C MET A 75 3.55 -0.34 -7.90
N ILE A 76 2.45 -0.12 -8.62
CA ILE A 76 1.24 0.48 -8.05
C ILE A 76 0.23 -0.67 -7.98
N CYS A 77 0.16 -1.33 -6.83
CA CYS A 77 -0.82 -2.40 -6.59
C CYS A 77 -2.02 -1.82 -5.86
N SER A 78 -3.12 -1.66 -6.58
CA SER A 78 -4.46 -1.54 -6.00
C SER A 78 -5.00 -2.96 -5.89
N ALA A 79 -4.85 -3.59 -4.73
CA ALA A 79 -5.49 -4.87 -4.49
C ALA A 79 -6.94 -4.62 -4.07
N ARG A 80 -7.88 -5.03 -4.92
CA ARG A 80 -9.27 -5.21 -4.52
C ARG A 80 -9.48 -6.68 -4.24
N GLY A 81 -9.89 -7.01 -3.02
CA GLY A 81 -10.36 -8.36 -2.72
C GLY A 81 -11.58 -8.66 -3.60
N SER A 82 -11.42 -9.57 -4.57
CA SER A 82 -12.55 -10.14 -5.30
C SER A 82 -13.04 -11.33 -4.49
N ALA A 83 -14.20 -11.20 -3.83
CA ALA A 83 -14.92 -12.36 -3.34
C ALA A 83 -15.52 -13.09 -4.55
N GLY A 84 -14.95 -14.22 -4.91
CA GLY A 84 -15.42 -15.11 -5.97
C GLY A 84 -14.78 -16.48 -5.82
#